data_AF-M4CZY8-F1
#
_entry.id   AF-M4CZY8-F1
#
_cell.length_a   1.000
_cell.length_b   1.000
_cell.length_c   1.000
_cell.angle_alpha   90.00
_cell.angle_beta   90.00
_cell.angle_gamma   90.00
#
_symmetry.space_group_name_H-M   'P 1'
#
loop_
_entity.id
_entity.type
_entity.pdbx_description
1 polymer ?
#
loop_
_entity_poly.entity_id
_entity_poly.type
_entity_poly.pdbx_seq_one_letter_code
_entity_poly.pdbx_strand_id
1 'polypeptide(L)'
;MGSMWWGEEAAKGAKIAVWWDMKECPIPEGYDAGRIRPSLEAAFKERGYSGPVSSITAYGDQTQTPVHILHGLLSTGVSVAHTSSESTNYILYRDIVEWRGQNPPPATMMIISNQVVGDLSWDLARLQQRSQYNLFLAYSKAPCVLSVLSTSSRWLWEKLLGDNNNNNNNNNRIETRSVQYKLSAMILCCKSCNFDCQSPEKFRKHLSSYKHARQESVYPTYKEVNRVTETWGRNYAAAPEYATAKILVWWNMFDCPIPEGYDARRVRPSLEEAFKKLGYSGPVSITAYGDLNHTPEHLLRGLSSTGVSLAHTILDVTYKRMYSDLLDGQKSNPTPTNIMVISDTDTHQAFSTPLVRLVQKQKHNLFLAYSSRPYKMFVLLPSAEWLWHSLLEVSEKRKHVLQKCSSESESDRGGESSAMLYCKVCCGGQGPDYKSLDNLRTHLSSEEHAHEVKKSQNIKHIRKAFRTGFLLLLDNHLRRRRARKSQSCRRRGSRRRAQKSPTVW
;
A
#
# COMPACT_ATOMS: atom_id res chain seq x y z
N MET A 1 18.19 -3.67 5.23
CA MET A 1 18.36 -4.19 3.86
C MET A 1 17.29 -5.23 3.64
N GLY A 2 16.34 -4.98 2.74
CA GLY A 2 15.24 -5.92 2.47
C GLY A 2 15.63 -6.82 1.30
N SER A 3 15.47 -8.13 1.47
CA SER A 3 15.70 -9.13 0.42
C SER A 3 14.81 -8.83 -0.79
N MET A 4 15.43 -8.42 -1.90
CA MET A 4 14.75 -8.25 -3.19
C MET A 4 14.38 -9.61 -3.77
N TRP A 5 13.30 -9.63 -4.55
CA TRP A 5 12.64 -10.87 -4.97
C TRP A 5 13.27 -11.56 -6.17
N TRP A 6 14.09 -10.83 -6.90
CA TRP A 6 14.91 -11.29 -8.00
C TRP A 6 16.36 -11.33 -7.52
N GLY A 7 17.22 -12.09 -8.19
CA GLY A 7 18.66 -12.01 -7.96
C GLY A 7 19.10 -10.54 -8.01
N GLU A 8 19.90 -10.13 -7.03
CA GLU A 8 20.29 -8.72 -6.83
C GLU A 8 20.85 -8.09 -8.11
N GLU A 9 21.52 -8.90 -8.94
CA GLU A 9 22.07 -8.51 -10.24
C GLU A 9 21.00 -8.24 -11.31
N ALA A 10 19.99 -9.10 -11.44
CA ALA A 10 18.92 -8.95 -12.44
C ALA A 10 18.12 -7.65 -12.21
N ALA A 11 17.92 -7.29 -10.95
CA ALA A 11 17.21 -6.08 -10.60
C ALA A 11 18.07 -4.81 -10.73
N LYS A 12 19.39 -4.91 -10.54
CA LYS A 12 20.33 -3.80 -10.76
C LYS A 12 20.55 -3.50 -12.24
N GLY A 13 20.48 -4.51 -13.11
CA GLY A 13 20.55 -4.36 -14.57
C GLY A 13 19.22 -4.03 -15.27
N ALA A 14 18.11 -3.94 -14.52
CA ALA A 14 16.78 -3.76 -15.07
C ALA A 14 16.54 -2.35 -15.65
N LYS A 15 15.68 -2.29 -16.68
CA LYS A 15 15.30 -1.04 -17.36
C LYS A 15 14.74 0.00 -16.38
N ILE A 16 15.19 1.25 -16.51
CA ILE A 16 14.77 2.38 -15.66
C ILE A 16 13.94 3.35 -16.49
N ALA A 17 12.82 3.81 -15.92
CA ALA A 17 12.00 4.91 -16.45
C ALA A 17 11.71 5.95 -15.37
N VAL A 18 11.72 7.22 -15.75
CA VAL A 18 11.58 8.37 -14.85
C VAL A 18 10.45 9.28 -15.31
N TRP A 19 9.53 9.58 -14.39
CA TRP A 19 8.45 10.54 -14.58
C TRP A 19 8.63 11.70 -13.61
N TRP A 20 8.75 12.90 -14.16
CA TRP A 20 9.09 14.08 -13.39
C TRP A 20 8.06 15.17 -13.52
N ASP A 21 7.44 15.56 -12.42
CA ASP A 21 6.55 16.71 -12.32
C ASP A 21 7.40 17.98 -12.06
N MET A 22 7.63 18.77 -13.11
CA MET A 22 8.45 19.99 -13.04
C MET A 22 7.85 21.09 -12.18
N LYS A 23 6.53 21.07 -11.96
CA LYS A 23 5.85 22.07 -11.12
C LYS A 23 6.09 21.79 -9.65
N GLU A 24 6.03 20.51 -9.27
CA GLU A 24 6.21 20.08 -7.88
C GLU A 24 7.68 19.96 -7.49
N CYS A 25 8.53 19.58 -8.44
CA CYS A 25 9.98 19.50 -8.27
C CYS A 25 10.68 20.36 -9.33
N PRO A 26 10.67 21.70 -9.19
CA PRO A 26 11.27 22.59 -10.18
C PRO A 26 12.79 22.46 -10.24
N ILE A 27 13.37 22.85 -11.38
CA ILE A 27 14.82 23.02 -11.50
C ILE A 27 15.24 24.16 -10.56
N PRO A 28 16.22 23.95 -9.67
CA PRO A 28 16.72 25.01 -8.79
C PRO A 28 17.26 26.20 -9.59
N GLU A 29 17.16 27.39 -9.04
CA GLU A 29 17.68 28.60 -9.67
C GLU A 29 19.19 28.48 -9.94
N GLY A 30 19.62 28.85 -11.15
CA GLY A 30 21.02 28.74 -11.59
C GLY A 30 21.50 27.31 -11.90
N TYR A 31 20.66 26.29 -11.74
CA TYR A 31 21.03 24.91 -12.07
C TYR A 31 20.91 24.64 -13.58
N ASP A 32 21.95 24.08 -14.17
CA ASP A 32 21.95 23.70 -15.59
C ASP A 32 21.01 22.50 -15.83
N ALA A 33 19.96 22.73 -16.63
CA ALA A 33 19.00 21.70 -17.01
C ALA A 33 19.64 20.49 -17.70
N GLY A 34 20.77 20.67 -18.40
CA GLY A 34 21.55 19.58 -18.98
C GLY A 34 22.14 18.62 -17.94
N ARG A 35 22.25 19.01 -16.67
CA ARG A 35 22.79 18.15 -15.62
C ARG A 35 21.76 17.26 -14.94
N ILE A 36 20.47 17.40 -15.27
CA ILE A 36 19.38 16.60 -14.66
C ILE A 36 19.59 15.11 -14.92
N ARG A 37 19.70 14.68 -16.19
CA ARG A 37 19.89 13.25 -16.49
C ARG A 37 21.20 12.69 -15.91
N PRO A 38 22.37 13.32 -16.11
CA PRO A 38 23.60 12.84 -15.49
C PRO A 38 23.50 12.68 -13.97
N SER A 39 22.78 13.59 -13.30
CA SER A 39 22.60 13.50 -11.84
C SER A 39 21.69 12.35 -11.43
N LEU A 40 20.62 12.09 -12.17
CA LEU A 40 19.76 10.92 -11.95
C LEU A 40 20.53 9.61 -12.17
N GLU A 41 21.25 9.50 -13.28
CA GLU A 41 22.06 8.33 -13.61
C GLU A 41 23.17 8.07 -12.58
N ALA A 42 23.84 9.13 -12.11
CA ALA A 42 24.82 9.04 -11.02
C ALA A 42 24.19 8.50 -9.73
N ALA A 43 23.02 9.01 -9.34
CA ALA A 43 22.32 8.57 -8.14
C ALA A 43 21.82 7.11 -8.25
N PHE A 44 21.41 6.67 -9.43
CA PHE A 44 21.07 5.26 -9.67
C PHE A 44 22.31 4.37 -9.50
N LYS A 45 23.43 4.77 -10.10
CA LYS A 45 24.70 4.03 -10.01
C LYS A 45 25.23 3.95 -8.59
N GLU A 46 25.13 5.03 -7.81
CA GLU A 46 25.51 5.05 -6.38
C GLU A 46 24.70 4.03 -5.56
N ARG A 47 23.43 3.83 -5.91
CA ARG A 47 22.57 2.79 -5.33
C ARG A 47 22.80 1.39 -5.92
N GLY A 48 23.74 1.25 -6.85
CA GLY A 48 24.09 0.00 -7.51
C GLY A 48 23.24 -0.35 -8.73
N TYR A 49 22.37 0.54 -9.22
CA TYR A 49 21.54 0.30 -10.40
C TYR A 49 22.26 0.78 -11.66
N SER A 50 22.57 -0.16 -12.54
CA SER A 50 23.31 0.05 -13.79
C SER A 50 22.47 -0.21 -15.04
N GLY A 51 21.19 -0.58 -14.88
CA GLY A 51 20.28 -0.83 -15.99
C GLY A 51 20.04 0.40 -16.87
N PRO A 52 19.65 0.19 -18.14
CA PRO A 52 19.52 1.28 -19.10
C PRO A 52 18.39 2.24 -18.71
N VAL A 53 18.71 3.53 -18.63
CA VAL A 53 17.70 4.60 -18.49
C VAL A 53 17.03 4.82 -19.84
N SER A 54 15.90 4.16 -19.99
CA SER A 54 15.15 4.07 -21.25
C SER A 54 14.34 5.33 -21.57
N SER A 55 13.84 6.01 -20.54
CA SER A 55 13.02 7.20 -20.71
C SER A 55 13.08 8.09 -19.46
N ILE A 56 13.34 9.38 -19.67
CA ILE A 56 13.10 10.44 -18.68
C ILE A 56 12.12 11.41 -19.33
N THR A 57 10.97 11.64 -18.70
CA THR A 57 9.97 12.59 -19.21
C THR A 57 9.61 13.60 -18.13
N ALA A 58 9.79 14.87 -18.47
CA ALA A 58 9.46 16.02 -17.66
C ALA A 58 8.06 16.55 -18.04
N TYR A 59 7.12 16.46 -17.12
CA TYR A 59 5.73 16.88 -17.28
C TYR A 59 5.50 18.24 -16.63
N GLY A 60 4.65 19.05 -17.25
CA GLY A 60 4.20 20.30 -16.66
C GLY A 60 3.62 21.25 -17.70
N ASP A 61 3.15 22.39 -17.23
CA ASP A 61 2.82 23.51 -18.10
C ASP A 61 4.12 24.09 -18.66
N GLN A 62 4.24 24.12 -19.99
CA GLN A 62 5.45 24.51 -20.71
C GLN A 62 5.27 25.83 -21.46
N THR A 63 4.13 26.50 -21.27
CA THR A 63 3.82 27.76 -21.95
C THR A 63 4.83 28.86 -21.60
N GLN A 64 5.37 28.83 -20.38
CA GLN A 64 6.33 29.82 -19.87
C GLN A 64 7.73 29.24 -19.60
N THR A 65 7.99 27.98 -19.93
CA THR A 65 9.32 27.38 -19.73
C THR A 65 10.32 28.01 -20.70
N PRO A 66 11.46 28.57 -20.24
CA PRO A 66 12.45 29.18 -21.12
C PRO A 66 13.02 28.22 -22.17
N VAL A 67 13.37 28.72 -23.38
CA VAL A 67 13.91 27.85 -24.47
C VAL A 67 15.19 27.15 -24.03
N HIS A 68 16.10 27.87 -23.35
CA HIS A 68 17.39 27.33 -22.96
C HIS A 68 17.25 26.14 -21.99
N ILE A 69 16.21 26.13 -21.14
CA ILE A 69 15.88 24.99 -20.29
C ILE A 69 15.44 23.80 -21.14
N LEU A 70 14.56 24.01 -22.13
CA LEU A 70 14.12 22.96 -23.05
C LEU A 70 15.30 22.38 -23.84
N HIS A 71 16.20 23.24 -24.35
CA HIS A 71 17.42 22.82 -25.03
C HIS A 71 18.33 22.00 -24.11
N GLY A 72 18.56 22.43 -22.87
CA GLY A 72 19.37 21.67 -21.90
C GLY A 72 18.78 20.30 -21.56
N LEU A 73 17.46 20.20 -21.40
CA LEU A 73 16.79 18.92 -21.18
C LEU A 73 16.94 17.99 -22.39
N LEU A 74 16.66 18.49 -23.60
CA LEU A 74 16.76 17.71 -24.83
C LEU A 74 18.19 17.29 -25.13
N SER A 75 19.20 18.13 -24.88
CA SER A 75 20.61 17.83 -25.19
C SER A 75 21.13 16.60 -24.43
N THR A 76 20.51 16.26 -23.31
CA THR A 76 20.81 15.05 -22.55
C THR A 76 19.74 13.96 -22.71
N GLY A 77 18.74 14.15 -23.57
CA GLY A 77 17.72 13.14 -23.85
C GLY A 77 16.61 13.04 -22.82
N VAL A 78 16.34 14.12 -22.09
CA VAL A 78 15.11 14.28 -21.30
C VAL A 78 14.01 14.78 -22.22
N SER A 79 12.95 13.98 -22.39
CA SER A 79 11.76 14.39 -23.13
C SER A 79 10.91 15.34 -22.30
N VAL A 80 10.17 16.24 -22.95
CA VAL A 80 9.30 17.20 -22.26
C VAL A 80 7.86 17.02 -22.74
N ALA A 81 6.96 16.82 -21.79
CA ALA A 81 5.53 16.70 -22.01
C ALA A 81 4.81 17.92 -21.46
N HIS A 82 4.23 18.70 -22.37
CA HIS A 82 3.28 19.73 -22.01
C HIS A 82 1.95 19.12 -21.59
N THR A 83 1.54 19.49 -20.38
CA THR A 83 0.25 19.20 -19.77
C THR A 83 -0.31 20.47 -19.17
N SER A 84 -1.63 20.62 -19.14
CA SER A 84 -2.24 21.64 -18.30
C SER A 84 -1.90 21.35 -16.84
N SER A 85 -1.65 22.41 -16.05
CA SER A 85 -1.23 22.29 -14.65
C SER A 85 -2.14 21.42 -13.77
N GLU A 86 -3.41 21.29 -14.11
CA GLU A 86 -4.41 20.52 -13.36
C GLU A 86 -4.49 19.05 -13.80
N SER A 87 -3.92 18.69 -14.95
CA SER A 87 -3.96 17.34 -15.53
C SER A 87 -2.61 16.61 -15.48
N THR A 88 -1.53 17.29 -15.09
CA THR A 88 -0.18 16.73 -14.98
C THR A 88 -0.16 15.40 -14.25
N ASN A 89 -0.78 15.31 -13.08
CA ASN A 89 -0.77 14.08 -12.26
C ASN A 89 -1.51 12.93 -12.94
N TYR A 90 -2.68 13.20 -13.54
CA TYR A 90 -3.45 12.22 -14.29
C TYR A 90 -2.66 11.65 -15.48
N ILE A 91 -2.09 12.53 -16.31
CA ILE A 91 -1.33 12.13 -17.50
C ILE A 91 -0.05 11.40 -17.12
N LEU A 92 0.69 11.90 -16.14
CA LEU A 92 1.88 11.25 -15.62
C LEU A 92 1.57 9.82 -15.18
N TYR A 93 0.49 9.63 -14.41
CA TYR A 93 0.11 8.31 -13.94
C TYR A 93 -0.39 7.39 -15.07
N ARG A 94 -1.15 7.91 -16.03
CA ARG A 94 -1.58 7.15 -17.21
C ARG A 94 -0.36 6.60 -17.97
N ASP A 95 0.65 7.43 -18.20
CA ASP A 95 1.87 7.03 -18.89
C ASP A 95 2.69 6.00 -18.08
N ILE A 96 2.64 6.04 -16.72
CA ILE A 96 3.19 4.96 -15.86
C ILE A 96 2.45 3.64 -16.09
N VAL A 97 1.12 3.68 -16.14
CA VAL A 97 0.28 2.49 -16.36
C VAL A 97 0.51 1.87 -17.75
N GLU A 98 0.65 2.70 -18.78
CA GLU A 98 0.97 2.25 -20.14
C GLU A 98 2.37 1.59 -20.18
N TRP A 99 3.38 2.28 -19.61
CA TRP A 99 4.74 1.77 -19.63
C TRP A 99 4.88 0.43 -18.91
N ARG A 100 4.29 0.28 -17.72
CA ARG A 100 4.41 -0.95 -16.94
C ARG A 100 3.74 -2.15 -17.63
N GLY A 101 2.73 -1.92 -18.47
CA GLY A 101 2.09 -2.98 -19.28
C GLY A 101 3.04 -3.59 -20.32
N GLN A 102 4.04 -2.84 -20.77
CA GLN A 102 5.06 -3.29 -21.72
C GLN A 102 6.38 -3.69 -21.05
N ASN A 103 6.52 -3.40 -19.75
CA ASN A 103 7.76 -3.60 -18.99
C ASN A 103 7.41 -4.28 -17.66
N PRO A 104 7.18 -5.61 -17.65
CA PRO A 104 6.95 -6.34 -16.41
C PRO A 104 8.21 -6.36 -15.53
N PRO A 105 8.11 -6.61 -14.20
CA PRO A 105 9.28 -6.77 -13.35
C PRO A 105 10.19 -7.93 -13.81
N PRO A 106 11.53 -7.86 -13.60
CA PRO A 106 12.26 -6.79 -12.92
C PRO A 106 12.39 -5.53 -13.79
N ALA A 107 11.95 -4.39 -13.24
CA ALA A 107 11.98 -3.09 -13.87
C ALA A 107 11.94 -1.99 -12.80
N THR A 108 12.51 -0.83 -13.09
CA THR A 108 12.67 0.27 -12.14
C THR A 108 11.88 1.49 -12.58
N MET A 109 11.04 2.00 -11.68
CA MET A 109 10.26 3.22 -11.89
C MET A 109 10.73 4.29 -10.91
N MET A 110 11.01 5.49 -11.41
CA MET A 110 11.25 6.66 -10.58
C MET A 110 10.17 7.71 -10.78
N ILE A 111 9.56 8.17 -9.70
CA ILE A 111 8.55 9.24 -9.72
C ILE A 111 9.09 10.43 -8.93
N ILE A 112 9.14 11.58 -9.59
CA ILE A 112 9.64 12.85 -9.03
C ILE A 112 8.46 13.80 -8.90
N SER A 113 7.80 13.80 -7.75
CA SER A 113 6.63 14.66 -7.48
C SER A 113 6.29 14.67 -5.98
N ASN A 114 5.77 15.80 -5.47
CA ASN A 114 5.22 15.85 -4.12
C ASN A 114 3.79 15.26 -4.05
N GLN A 115 3.13 15.02 -5.19
CA GLN A 115 1.73 14.58 -5.28
C GLN A 115 1.57 13.06 -5.28
N VAL A 116 2.66 12.31 -5.07
CA VAL A 116 2.58 10.85 -4.91
C VAL A 116 1.69 10.48 -3.72
N VAL A 117 1.67 11.30 -2.67
CA VAL A 117 0.79 11.12 -1.51
C VAL A 117 -0.66 11.41 -1.90
N GLY A 118 -1.51 10.40 -1.88
CA GLY A 118 -2.91 10.48 -2.34
C GLY A 118 -3.30 9.27 -3.18
N ASP A 119 -4.05 9.51 -4.26
CA ASP A 119 -4.58 8.45 -5.13
C ASP A 119 -3.47 7.61 -5.79
N LEU A 120 -2.37 8.27 -6.18
CA LEU A 120 -1.19 7.61 -6.75
C LEU A 120 -0.56 6.63 -5.74
N SER A 121 -0.36 7.04 -4.49
CA SER A 121 0.19 6.14 -3.46
C SER A 121 -0.70 4.94 -3.15
N TRP A 122 -2.02 5.11 -3.23
CA TRP A 122 -2.96 4.02 -2.97
C TRP A 122 -2.86 2.95 -4.06
N ASP A 123 -2.88 3.37 -5.32
CA ASP A 123 -2.80 2.43 -6.45
C ASP A 123 -1.40 1.80 -6.58
N LEU A 124 -0.33 2.59 -6.43
CA LEU A 124 1.03 2.07 -6.41
C LEU A 124 1.26 1.08 -5.26
N ALA A 125 0.64 1.31 -4.10
CA ALA A 125 0.77 0.38 -2.98
C ALA A 125 0.08 -0.96 -3.28
N ARG A 126 -1.05 -0.95 -4.00
CA ARG A 126 -1.70 -2.17 -4.50
C ARG A 126 -0.88 -2.84 -5.59
N LEU A 127 -0.33 -2.07 -6.53
CA LEU A 127 0.60 -2.57 -7.54
C LEU A 127 1.78 -3.31 -6.90
N GLN A 128 2.43 -2.72 -5.89
CA GLN A 128 3.58 -3.29 -5.19
C GLN A 128 3.26 -4.57 -4.41
N GLN A 129 1.99 -4.80 -4.06
CA GLN A 129 1.55 -6.06 -3.43
C GLN A 129 1.45 -7.22 -4.43
N ARG A 130 1.33 -6.93 -5.74
CA ARG A 130 1.21 -7.96 -6.78
C ARG A 130 2.43 -8.06 -7.69
N SER A 131 3.12 -6.95 -7.89
CA SER A 131 4.22 -6.81 -8.85
C SER A 131 5.29 -5.92 -8.25
N GLN A 132 6.54 -6.36 -8.30
CA GLN A 132 7.62 -5.75 -7.51
C GLN A 132 8.62 -5.04 -8.39
N TYR A 133 8.15 -3.92 -8.90
CA TYR A 133 9.03 -2.91 -9.47
C TYR A 133 9.96 -2.36 -8.39
N ASN A 134 11.19 -2.04 -8.77
CA ASN A 134 12.00 -1.15 -7.95
C ASN A 134 11.40 0.24 -8.04
N LEU A 135 10.92 0.77 -6.92
CA LEU A 135 10.24 2.07 -6.91
C LEU A 135 11.09 3.11 -6.21
N PHE A 136 11.49 4.13 -6.97
CA PHE A 136 12.25 5.29 -6.50
C PHE A 136 11.34 6.51 -6.42
N LEU A 137 11.45 7.27 -5.34
CA LEU A 137 10.73 8.55 -5.19
C LEU A 137 11.71 9.70 -4.98
N ALA A 138 11.45 10.82 -5.64
CA ALA A 138 12.06 12.09 -5.30
C ALA A 138 10.97 13.15 -5.06
N TYR A 139 11.23 14.03 -4.10
CA TYR A 139 10.29 15.08 -3.69
C TYR A 139 11.07 16.33 -3.28
N SER A 140 10.51 17.51 -3.53
CA SER A 140 11.08 18.76 -3.04
C SER A 140 10.83 18.96 -1.56
N LYS A 141 9.75 18.37 -1.02
CA LYS A 141 9.43 18.44 0.41
C LYS A 141 9.14 17.04 0.92
N ALA A 142 9.88 16.63 1.96
CA ALA A 142 9.66 15.33 2.58
C ALA A 142 8.19 15.20 3.02
N PRO A 143 7.48 14.15 2.59
CA PRO A 143 6.10 13.97 2.98
C PRO A 143 6.01 13.81 4.51
N CYS A 144 5.17 14.62 5.15
CA CYS A 144 5.00 14.61 6.61
C CYS A 144 4.16 13.42 7.12
N VAL A 145 3.69 12.54 6.24
CA VAL A 145 2.78 11.44 6.56
C VAL A 145 3.45 10.12 6.24
N LEU A 146 3.30 9.15 7.14
CA LEU A 146 3.70 7.76 6.91
C LEU A 146 2.98 7.22 5.67
N SER A 147 3.73 6.98 4.59
CA SER A 147 3.19 6.35 3.39
C SER A 147 3.08 4.83 3.61
N VAL A 148 1.98 4.26 3.13
CA VAL A 148 1.76 2.80 3.04
C VAL A 148 2.60 2.19 1.91
N LEU A 149 3.01 3.02 0.94
CA LEU A 149 3.84 2.62 -0.19
C LEU A 149 5.29 2.37 0.23
N SER A 150 5.76 1.14 0.04
CA SER A 150 7.18 0.79 0.12
C SER A 150 7.90 1.24 -1.14
N THR A 151 9.15 1.68 -0.96
CA THR A 151 10.01 2.18 -2.04
C THR A 151 11.41 1.64 -1.81
N SER A 152 12.14 1.39 -2.90
CA SER A 152 13.52 0.94 -2.87
C SER A 152 14.49 2.04 -2.47
N SER A 153 14.21 3.30 -2.84
CA SER A 153 15.02 4.46 -2.45
C SER A 153 14.21 5.76 -2.51
N ARG A 154 14.66 6.76 -1.76
CA ARG A 154 14.05 8.09 -1.69
C ARG A 154 15.10 9.19 -1.69
N TRP A 155 14.81 10.31 -2.32
CA TRP A 155 15.67 11.50 -2.33
C TRP A 155 14.89 12.77 -2.05
N LEU A 156 15.55 13.72 -1.39
CA LEU A 156 15.16 15.13 -1.47
C LEU A 156 15.68 15.67 -2.81
N TRP A 157 14.81 16.28 -3.60
CA TRP A 157 15.10 16.72 -4.97
C TRP A 157 16.35 17.61 -5.04
N GLU A 158 16.48 18.60 -4.16
CA GLU A 158 17.63 19.50 -4.14
C GLU A 158 18.96 18.78 -3.83
N LYS A 159 18.94 17.80 -2.93
CA LYS A 159 20.14 17.02 -2.58
C LYS A 159 20.57 16.10 -3.73
N LEU A 160 19.59 15.49 -4.39
CA LEU A 160 19.82 14.67 -5.58
C LEU A 160 20.54 15.44 -6.69
N LEU A 161 20.28 16.74 -6.80
CA LEU A 161 20.94 17.62 -7.76
C LEU A 161 22.24 18.23 -7.22
N GLY A 162 22.37 18.38 -5.89
CA GLY A 162 23.50 19.05 -5.22
C GLY A 162 24.72 18.18 -4.91
N ASP A 163 24.56 16.88 -4.64
CA ASP A 163 25.67 16.00 -4.23
C ASP A 163 26.77 15.85 -5.32
N ASN A 164 26.45 16.17 -6.58
CA ASN A 164 27.41 16.17 -7.69
C ASN A 164 28.26 17.45 -7.83
N ASN A 165 28.07 18.46 -6.98
CA ASN A 165 28.91 19.68 -7.01
C ASN A 165 30.08 19.65 -6.03
N ASN A 166 29.98 18.91 -4.92
CA ASN A 166 31.03 18.93 -3.87
C ASN A 166 32.22 17.99 -4.15
N ASN A 167 32.12 17.07 -5.11
CA ASN A 167 33.24 16.20 -5.50
C ASN A 167 34.15 16.77 -6.61
N ASN A 168 33.91 18.02 -7.06
CA ASN A 168 34.64 18.63 -8.17
C ASN A 168 35.79 19.60 -7.76
N ASN A 169 36.29 19.52 -6.51
CA ASN A 169 37.54 20.21 -6.15
C ASN A 169 38.82 19.47 -6.58
N ASN A 170 38.70 18.32 -7.26
CA ASN A 170 39.81 17.76 -8.02
C ASN A 170 39.58 18.02 -9.51
N ASN A 171 40.53 18.73 -10.12
CA ASN A 171 40.62 19.08 -11.54
C ASN A 171 40.69 17.86 -12.47
N ASN A 172 39.66 17.03 -12.49
CA ASN A 172 39.37 16.17 -13.62
C ASN A 172 38.15 16.76 -14.31
N ARG A 173 38.41 17.50 -15.39
CA ARG A 173 37.48 17.63 -16.51
C ARG A 173 36.80 16.26 -16.66
N ILE A 174 35.53 16.16 -16.29
CA ILE A 174 34.70 15.07 -16.77
C ILE A 174 34.71 15.31 -18.28
N GLU A 175 35.54 14.56 -18.99
CA GLU A 175 35.39 14.41 -20.42
C GLU A 175 33.92 14.08 -20.62
N THR A 176 33.19 15.04 -21.18
CA THR A 176 31.96 14.80 -21.92
C THR A 176 32.35 13.95 -23.12
N ARG A 177 32.76 12.70 -22.85
CA ARG A 177 32.75 11.65 -23.85
C ARG A 177 31.30 11.65 -24.30
N SER A 178 31.09 12.10 -25.52
CA SER A 178 29.85 12.01 -26.25
C SER A 178 29.46 10.54 -26.30
N VAL A 179 28.86 10.06 -25.21
CA VAL A 179 28.10 8.83 -25.25
C VAL A 179 26.94 9.20 -26.15
N GLN A 180 27.08 8.87 -27.43
CA GLN A 180 26.05 8.99 -28.44
C GLN A 180 24.91 8.09 -27.96
N TYR A 181 24.03 8.64 -27.13
CA TYR A 181 22.90 7.90 -26.63
C TYR A 181 22.06 7.52 -27.85
N LYS A 182 21.99 6.22 -28.15
CA LYS A 182 21.16 5.64 -29.20
C LYS A 182 19.69 5.69 -28.72
N LEU A 183 19.17 6.90 -28.52
CA LEU A 183 17.84 7.16 -27.97
C LEU A 183 16.84 7.25 -29.10
N SER A 184 15.69 6.61 -28.90
CA SER A 184 14.45 6.96 -29.59
C SER A 184 14.28 8.48 -29.62
N ALA A 185 13.85 9.01 -30.76
CA ALA A 185 13.73 10.45 -31.03
C ALA A 185 13.25 11.23 -29.78
N MET A 186 14.10 12.13 -29.29
CA MET A 186 13.81 12.96 -28.12
C MET A 186 12.71 13.95 -28.50
N ILE A 187 11.65 14.02 -27.71
CA ILE A 187 10.42 14.69 -28.16
C ILE A 187 9.95 15.72 -27.13
N LEU A 188 9.65 16.91 -27.63
CA LEU A 188 8.73 17.85 -27.01
C LEU A 188 7.33 17.47 -27.46
N CYS A 189 6.46 17.05 -26.55
CA CYS A 189 5.10 16.65 -26.88
C CYS A 189 4.06 17.48 -26.14
N CYS A 190 2.93 17.75 -26.79
CA CYS A 190 1.74 18.32 -26.17
C CYS A 190 0.69 17.22 -26.00
N LYS A 191 0.41 16.87 -24.74
CA LYS A 191 -0.52 15.77 -24.40
C LYS A 191 -1.97 16.13 -24.70
N SER A 192 -2.30 17.42 -24.75
CA SER A 192 -3.65 17.93 -25.09
C SER A 192 -3.94 17.88 -26.60
N CYS A 193 -2.89 18.00 -27.44
CA CYS A 193 -3.04 18.15 -28.90
C CYS A 193 -2.51 16.96 -29.70
N ASN A 194 -1.94 15.94 -29.05
CA ASN A 194 -1.19 14.86 -29.71
C ASN A 194 -0.15 15.38 -30.73
N PHE A 195 0.55 16.45 -30.34
CA PHE A 195 1.57 17.10 -31.15
C PHE A 195 2.95 16.76 -30.60
N ASP A 196 3.89 16.42 -31.47
CA ASP A 196 5.29 16.24 -31.12
C ASP A 196 6.23 17.00 -32.06
N CYS A 197 7.39 17.40 -31.54
CA CYS A 197 8.47 17.97 -32.33
C CYS A 197 9.80 17.90 -31.58
N GLN A 198 10.89 18.22 -32.29
CA GLN A 198 12.24 18.28 -31.73
C GLN A 198 12.75 19.72 -31.55
N SER A 199 12.04 20.73 -32.07
CA SER A 199 12.45 22.14 -31.99
C SER A 199 11.66 22.87 -30.90
N PRO A 200 12.33 23.37 -29.85
CA PRO A 200 11.71 24.23 -28.83
C PRO A 200 10.96 25.44 -29.40
N GLU A 201 11.43 25.98 -30.52
CA GLU A 201 10.82 27.13 -31.20
C GLU A 201 9.50 26.74 -31.86
N LYS A 202 9.47 25.60 -32.59
CA LYS A 202 8.23 25.04 -33.15
C LYS A 202 7.25 24.67 -32.04
N PHE A 203 7.74 24.10 -30.95
CA PHE A 203 6.92 23.76 -29.79
C PHE A 203 6.28 25.00 -29.17
N ARG A 204 7.06 26.07 -28.97
CA ARG A 204 6.52 27.32 -28.44
C ARG A 204 5.47 27.94 -29.35
N LYS A 205 5.72 27.93 -30.66
CA LYS A 205 4.75 28.41 -31.66
C LYS A 205 3.47 27.59 -31.63
N HIS A 206 3.56 26.28 -31.39
CA HIS A 206 2.39 25.43 -31.20
C HIS A 206 1.60 25.83 -29.93
N LEU A 207 2.27 25.95 -28.78
CA LEU A 207 1.64 26.29 -27.51
C LEU A 207 1.02 27.70 -27.50
N SER A 208 1.59 28.65 -28.27
CA SER A 208 1.01 30.00 -28.42
C SER A 208 -0.11 30.09 -29.46
N SER A 209 -0.40 29.00 -30.18
CA SER A 209 -1.40 29.01 -31.25
C SER A 209 -2.83 29.05 -30.71
N TYR A 210 -3.72 29.73 -31.43
CA TYR A 210 -5.16 29.69 -31.16
C TYR A 210 -5.73 28.26 -31.15
N LYS A 211 -5.20 27.38 -32.01
CA LYS A 211 -5.63 25.97 -32.07
C LYS A 211 -5.35 25.24 -30.76
N HIS A 212 -4.17 25.43 -30.17
CA HIS A 212 -3.83 24.86 -28.87
C HIS A 212 -4.72 25.42 -27.76
N ALA A 213 -4.85 26.74 -27.68
CA ALA A 213 -5.71 27.39 -26.68
C ALA A 213 -7.18 26.93 -26.77
N ARG A 214 -7.70 26.73 -27.99
CA ARG A 214 -9.04 26.18 -28.22
C ARG A 214 -9.14 24.70 -27.83
N GLN A 215 -8.10 23.91 -28.09
CA GLN A 215 -8.10 22.49 -27.74
C GLN A 215 -8.20 22.29 -26.22
N GLU A 216 -7.40 23.03 -25.44
CA GLU A 216 -7.42 22.92 -23.98
C GLU A 216 -8.71 23.47 -23.34
N SER A 217 -9.38 24.41 -24.00
CA SER A 217 -10.64 24.96 -23.51
C SER A 217 -11.86 24.08 -23.82
N VAL A 218 -11.91 23.47 -25.01
CA VAL A 218 -13.02 22.61 -25.43
C VAL A 218 -12.92 21.22 -24.80
N TYR A 219 -11.71 20.68 -24.68
CA TYR A 219 -11.46 19.33 -24.16
C TYR A 219 -10.53 19.39 -22.95
N PRO A 220 -11.00 19.92 -21.80
CA PRO A 220 -10.18 19.94 -20.60
C PRO A 220 -9.87 18.51 -20.18
N THR A 221 -8.59 18.17 -20.15
CA THR A 221 -8.10 16.86 -19.73
C THR A 221 -8.59 16.49 -18.33
N TYR A 222 -8.91 15.21 -18.12
CA TYR A 222 -9.30 14.66 -16.82
C TYR A 222 -8.31 15.03 -15.71
N LYS A 223 -8.85 15.38 -14.54
CA LYS A 223 -8.07 15.82 -13.37
C LYS A 223 -7.87 14.72 -12.34
N GLU A 224 -8.77 13.75 -12.30
CA GLU A 224 -8.73 12.67 -11.31
C GLU A 224 -7.98 11.46 -11.86
N VAL A 225 -7.09 10.92 -11.03
CA VAL A 225 -6.31 9.72 -11.34
C VAL A 225 -7.24 8.50 -11.32
N ASN A 226 -7.34 7.79 -12.44
CA ASN A 226 -8.13 6.55 -12.52
C ASN A 226 -7.40 5.41 -11.79
N ARG A 227 -7.99 4.84 -10.74
CA ARG A 227 -7.40 3.77 -9.94
C ARG A 227 -7.53 2.42 -10.64
N VAL A 228 -6.62 2.10 -11.55
CA VAL A 228 -6.72 0.89 -12.37
C VAL A 228 -6.60 -0.41 -11.57
N THR A 229 -6.06 -0.37 -10.34
CA THR A 229 -5.99 -1.55 -9.45
C THR A 229 -7.21 -1.72 -8.56
N GLU A 230 -8.21 -0.84 -8.66
CA GLU A 230 -9.43 -0.93 -7.83
C GLU A 230 -10.20 -2.22 -8.07
N THR A 231 -10.17 -2.74 -9.29
CA THR A 231 -10.81 -4.00 -9.68
C THR A 231 -9.92 -5.24 -9.49
N TRP A 232 -8.68 -5.04 -9.02
CA TRP A 232 -7.77 -6.15 -8.73
C TRP A 232 -8.22 -6.76 -7.40
N GLY A 233 -8.90 -7.89 -7.45
CA GLY A 233 -9.50 -8.50 -6.26
C GLY A 233 -10.35 -9.67 -6.70
N ARG A 234 -9.72 -10.83 -6.82
CA ARG A 234 -10.36 -12.08 -7.25
C ARG A 234 -9.78 -13.20 -6.40
N ASN A 235 -10.50 -14.31 -6.35
CA ASN A 235 -9.97 -15.55 -5.79
C ASN A 235 -9.01 -16.17 -6.81
N TYR A 236 -7.74 -15.78 -6.74
CA TYR A 236 -6.71 -16.29 -7.63
C TYR A 236 -6.28 -17.69 -7.20
N ALA A 237 -5.95 -18.54 -8.18
CA ALA A 237 -5.29 -19.81 -7.91
C ALA A 237 -3.90 -19.57 -7.27
N ALA A 238 -3.49 -20.49 -6.42
CA ALA A 238 -2.21 -20.45 -5.74
C ALA A 238 -1.05 -20.44 -6.73
N ALA A 239 -0.17 -19.44 -6.62
CA ALA A 239 1.12 -19.49 -7.29
C ALA A 239 1.98 -20.60 -6.63
N PRO A 240 2.90 -21.24 -7.37
CA PRO A 240 3.70 -22.35 -6.87
C PRO A 240 4.43 -22.06 -5.55
N GLU A 241 4.94 -20.83 -5.39
CA GLU A 241 5.64 -20.38 -4.18
C GLU A 241 4.76 -20.35 -2.93
N TYR A 242 3.44 -20.21 -3.07
CA TYR A 242 2.49 -20.15 -1.95
C TYR A 242 1.69 -21.42 -1.77
N ALA A 243 1.66 -22.31 -2.76
CA ALA A 243 0.75 -23.46 -2.80
C ALA A 243 0.94 -24.40 -1.60
N THR A 244 2.17 -24.62 -1.16
CA THR A 244 2.52 -25.49 -0.01
C THR A 244 3.00 -24.70 1.21
N ALA A 245 3.06 -23.37 1.12
CA ALA A 245 3.49 -22.50 2.20
C ALA A 245 2.50 -22.51 3.38
N LYS A 246 3.01 -22.37 4.60
CA LYS A 246 2.21 -22.31 5.83
C LYS A 246 1.09 -21.28 5.70
N ILE A 247 -0.08 -21.61 6.23
CA ILE A 247 -1.25 -20.72 6.27
C ILE A 247 -1.51 -20.34 7.72
N LEU A 248 -1.37 -19.06 8.03
CA LEU A 248 -1.68 -18.48 9.34
C LEU A 248 -3.04 -17.81 9.28
N VAL A 249 -3.96 -18.21 10.16
CA VAL A 249 -5.30 -17.63 10.25
C VAL A 249 -5.45 -16.94 11.59
N TRP A 250 -5.74 -15.64 11.56
CA TRP A 250 -6.13 -14.88 12.73
C TRP A 250 -7.58 -14.47 12.63
N TRP A 251 -8.37 -14.97 13.56
CA TRP A 251 -9.80 -14.87 13.51
C TRP A 251 -10.35 -14.10 14.70
N ASN A 252 -10.97 -12.95 14.42
CA ASN A 252 -11.69 -12.17 15.41
C ASN A 252 -13.14 -12.69 15.55
N MET A 253 -13.42 -13.39 16.65
CA MET A 253 -14.74 -13.96 16.93
C MET A 253 -15.77 -12.89 17.32
N PHE A 254 -15.37 -11.66 17.66
CA PHE A 254 -16.33 -10.57 17.89
C PHE A 254 -16.99 -10.10 16.59
N ASP A 255 -16.19 -10.02 15.50
CA ASP A 255 -16.67 -9.55 14.20
C ASP A 255 -17.29 -10.69 13.39
N CYS A 256 -16.71 -11.90 13.50
CA CYS A 256 -17.13 -13.08 12.75
C CYS A 256 -17.42 -14.24 13.73
N PRO A 257 -18.52 -14.18 14.51
CA PRO A 257 -18.86 -15.22 15.48
C PRO A 257 -19.28 -16.52 14.80
N ILE A 258 -19.22 -17.63 15.54
CA ILE A 258 -19.82 -18.90 15.09
C ILE A 258 -21.35 -18.72 15.06
N PRO A 259 -22.03 -19.00 13.92
CA PRO A 259 -23.48 -18.93 13.85
C PRO A 259 -24.16 -19.90 14.83
N GLU A 260 -25.35 -19.52 15.29
CA GLU A 260 -26.15 -20.39 16.16
C GLU A 260 -26.44 -21.74 15.48
N GLY A 261 -26.30 -22.83 16.23
CA GLY A 261 -26.49 -24.20 15.72
C GLY A 261 -25.36 -24.73 14.83
N TYR A 262 -24.33 -23.93 14.52
CA TYR A 262 -23.18 -24.39 13.74
C TYR A 262 -22.19 -25.20 14.60
N ASP A 263 -21.77 -26.37 14.11
CA ASP A 263 -20.78 -27.20 14.81
C ASP A 263 -19.37 -26.58 14.67
N ALA A 264 -18.83 -26.09 15.79
CA ALA A 264 -17.51 -25.48 15.87
C ALA A 264 -16.37 -26.35 15.30
N ARG A 265 -16.49 -27.69 15.35
CA ARG A 265 -15.50 -28.62 14.78
C ARG A 265 -15.36 -28.48 13.27
N ARG A 266 -16.32 -27.83 12.61
CA ARG A 266 -16.35 -27.68 11.16
C ARG A 266 -15.65 -26.42 10.67
N VAL A 267 -15.27 -25.51 11.56
CA VAL A 267 -14.58 -24.26 11.18
C VAL A 267 -13.27 -24.55 10.46
N ARG A 268 -12.38 -25.34 11.07
CA ARG A 268 -11.08 -25.68 10.47
C ARG A 268 -11.22 -26.43 9.13
N PRO A 269 -11.99 -27.54 9.03
CA PRO A 269 -12.19 -28.22 7.75
C PRO A 269 -12.77 -27.32 6.65
N SER A 270 -13.66 -26.39 7.02
CA SER A 270 -14.26 -25.47 6.05
C SER A 270 -13.24 -24.48 5.48
N LEU A 271 -12.34 -23.96 6.33
CA LEU A 271 -11.24 -23.09 5.90
C LEU A 271 -10.25 -23.87 5.02
N GLU A 272 -9.83 -25.06 5.45
CA GLU A 272 -8.93 -25.93 4.70
C GLU A 272 -9.49 -26.31 3.32
N GLU A 273 -10.80 -26.59 3.23
CA GLU A 273 -11.47 -26.85 1.95
C GLU A 273 -11.48 -25.60 1.05
N ALA A 274 -11.76 -24.42 1.61
CA ALA A 274 -11.74 -23.17 0.86
C ALA A 274 -10.34 -22.86 0.28
N PHE A 275 -9.29 -23.09 1.07
CA PHE A 275 -7.90 -22.98 0.62
C PHE A 275 -7.57 -24.00 -0.49
N LYS A 276 -7.97 -25.25 -0.30
CA LYS A 276 -7.74 -26.33 -1.28
C LYS A 276 -8.40 -26.06 -2.62
N LYS A 277 -9.61 -25.48 -2.64
CA LYS A 277 -10.31 -25.09 -3.87
C LYS A 277 -9.53 -24.07 -4.70
N LEU A 278 -8.67 -23.27 -4.07
CA LEU A 278 -7.79 -22.33 -4.74
C LEU A 278 -6.36 -22.87 -4.95
N GLY A 279 -6.10 -24.14 -4.63
CA GLY A 279 -4.80 -24.77 -4.82
C GLY A 279 -3.80 -24.58 -3.67
N TYR A 280 -4.25 -24.08 -2.51
CA TYR A 280 -3.43 -24.00 -1.32
C TYR A 280 -3.58 -25.27 -0.47
N SER A 281 -2.44 -25.87 -0.10
CA SER A 281 -2.35 -27.17 0.58
C SER A 281 -1.32 -27.18 1.73
N GLY A 282 -0.73 -26.02 2.04
CA GLY A 282 0.21 -25.89 3.14
C GLY A 282 -0.43 -26.07 4.52
N PRO A 283 0.40 -26.29 5.57
CA PRO A 283 -0.08 -26.52 6.93
C PRO A 283 -0.82 -25.29 7.48
N VAL A 284 -1.99 -25.51 8.08
CA VAL A 284 -2.86 -24.45 8.61
C VAL A 284 -2.70 -24.31 10.12
N SER A 285 -2.45 -23.08 10.59
CA SER A 285 -2.45 -22.70 12.00
C SER A 285 -3.50 -21.63 12.24
N ILE A 286 -4.46 -21.88 13.12
CA ILE A 286 -5.60 -20.98 13.38
C ILE A 286 -5.55 -20.51 14.82
N THR A 287 -5.61 -19.18 15.02
CA THR A 287 -5.80 -18.56 16.34
C THR A 287 -7.11 -17.77 16.34
N ALA A 288 -8.04 -18.17 17.19
CA ALA A 288 -9.32 -17.51 17.41
C ALA A 288 -9.23 -16.56 18.62
N TYR A 289 -9.53 -15.29 18.40
CA TYR A 289 -9.52 -14.23 19.40
C TYR A 289 -10.95 -13.91 19.80
N GLY A 290 -11.26 -14.01 21.09
CA GLY A 290 -12.58 -13.66 21.59
C GLY A 290 -12.68 -13.69 23.09
N ASP A 291 -13.85 -13.30 23.59
CA ASP A 291 -14.16 -13.37 25.01
C ASP A 291 -14.58 -14.80 25.37
N LEU A 292 -13.60 -15.58 25.81
CA LEU A 292 -13.82 -16.98 26.21
C LEU A 292 -14.67 -17.15 27.49
N ASN A 293 -14.87 -16.09 28.30
CA ASN A 293 -15.78 -16.17 29.45
C ASN A 293 -17.25 -16.20 29.01
N HIS A 294 -17.56 -15.54 27.91
CA HIS A 294 -18.91 -15.44 27.37
C HIS A 294 -19.16 -16.37 26.18
N THR A 295 -18.17 -17.19 25.82
CA THR A 295 -18.32 -18.19 24.74
C THR A 295 -18.74 -19.55 25.31
N PRO A 296 -19.82 -20.18 24.81
CA PRO A 296 -20.26 -21.49 25.26
C PRO A 296 -19.16 -22.56 25.22
N GLU A 297 -19.10 -23.39 26.26
CA GLU A 297 -18.02 -24.37 26.44
C GLU A 297 -17.91 -25.38 25.28
N HIS A 298 -19.06 -25.86 24.81
CA HIS A 298 -19.10 -26.84 23.72
C HIS A 298 -18.48 -26.29 22.42
N LEU A 299 -18.58 -24.98 22.18
CA LEU A 299 -17.92 -24.32 21.05
C LEU A 299 -16.41 -24.25 21.26
N LEU A 300 -15.95 -23.87 22.46
CA LEU A 300 -14.52 -23.80 22.79
C LEU A 300 -13.85 -25.18 22.71
N ARG A 301 -14.48 -26.21 23.28
CA ARG A 301 -14.02 -27.61 23.17
C ARG A 301 -14.07 -28.09 21.73
N GLY A 302 -15.12 -27.77 20.98
CA GLY A 302 -15.23 -28.09 19.56
C GLY A 302 -14.08 -27.50 18.74
N LEU A 303 -13.80 -26.20 18.90
CA LEU A 303 -12.66 -25.53 18.24
C LEU A 303 -11.32 -26.19 18.63
N SER A 304 -11.05 -26.30 19.93
CA SER A 304 -9.79 -26.85 20.45
C SER A 304 -9.57 -28.31 20.02
N SER A 305 -10.63 -29.13 19.96
CA SER A 305 -10.54 -30.53 19.49
C SER A 305 -10.05 -30.66 18.04
N THR A 306 -10.19 -29.59 17.25
CA THR A 306 -9.70 -29.54 15.87
C THR A 306 -8.37 -28.82 15.74
N GLY A 307 -7.69 -28.49 16.84
CA GLY A 307 -6.39 -27.81 16.83
C GLY A 307 -6.48 -26.30 16.61
N VAL A 308 -7.65 -25.68 16.78
CA VAL A 308 -7.78 -24.21 16.77
C VAL A 308 -7.32 -23.66 18.12
N SER A 309 -6.26 -22.84 18.10
CA SER A 309 -5.77 -22.16 19.30
C SER A 309 -6.74 -21.06 19.73
N LEU A 310 -6.95 -20.92 21.04
CA LEU A 310 -7.91 -19.95 21.60
C LEU A 310 -7.16 -18.88 22.38
N ALA A 311 -7.37 -17.62 22.01
CA ALA A 311 -6.79 -16.47 22.66
C ALA A 311 -7.89 -15.66 23.35
N HIS A 312 -7.97 -15.79 24.69
CA HIS A 312 -8.87 -14.98 25.49
C HIS A 312 -8.46 -13.51 25.45
N THR A 313 -9.42 -12.68 25.07
CA THR A 313 -9.28 -11.23 24.97
C THR A 313 -10.63 -10.58 25.25
N ILE A 314 -10.62 -9.26 25.44
CA ILE A 314 -11.83 -8.43 25.52
C ILE A 314 -11.86 -7.46 24.35
N LEU A 315 -13.05 -7.02 23.95
CA LEU A 315 -13.26 -6.14 22.78
C LEU A 315 -12.27 -4.96 22.72
N ASP A 316 -11.97 -4.37 23.88
CA ASP A 316 -11.12 -3.18 24.02
C ASP A 316 -9.65 -3.37 23.66
N VAL A 317 -9.14 -4.59 23.82
CA VAL A 317 -7.71 -4.91 23.60
C VAL A 317 -7.49 -5.86 22.44
N THR A 318 -8.52 -6.58 21.98
CA THR A 318 -8.45 -7.60 20.92
C THR A 318 -7.67 -7.13 19.71
N TYR A 319 -8.04 -5.98 19.17
CA TYR A 319 -7.34 -5.37 18.04
C TYR A 319 -5.83 -5.21 18.31
N LYS A 320 -5.46 -4.65 19.47
CA LYS A 320 -4.06 -4.44 19.85
C LYS A 320 -3.32 -5.77 19.99
N ARG A 321 -3.98 -6.81 20.49
CA ARG A 321 -3.39 -8.15 20.68
C ARG A 321 -3.14 -8.86 19.37
N MET A 322 -4.13 -8.88 18.48
CA MET A 322 -3.96 -9.38 17.12
C MET A 322 -2.83 -8.64 16.38
N TYR A 323 -2.71 -7.32 16.59
CA TYR A 323 -1.61 -6.52 16.02
C TYR A 323 -0.24 -6.88 16.59
N SER A 324 -0.14 -7.07 17.91
CA SER A 324 1.10 -7.55 18.53
C SER A 324 1.49 -8.93 18.00
N ASP A 325 0.54 -9.87 17.94
CA ASP A 325 0.79 -11.23 17.45
C ASP A 325 1.20 -11.25 15.97
N LEU A 326 0.65 -10.35 15.13
CA LEU A 326 1.09 -10.13 13.75
C LEU A 326 2.57 -9.73 13.68
N LEU A 327 3.01 -8.80 14.53
CA LEU A 327 4.40 -8.32 14.54
C LEU A 327 5.35 -9.35 15.15
N ASP A 328 4.94 -10.07 16.18
CA ASP A 328 5.76 -11.08 16.85
C ASP A 328 5.89 -12.34 15.97
N GLY A 329 4.79 -12.77 15.36
CA GLY A 329 4.75 -13.89 14.41
C GLY A 329 5.63 -13.66 13.17
N GLN A 330 5.96 -12.42 12.84
CA GLN A 330 6.88 -12.10 11.75
C GLN A 330 8.29 -12.68 11.96
N LYS A 331 8.75 -12.80 13.21
CA LYS A 331 10.09 -13.32 13.52
C LYS A 331 10.17 -14.85 13.42
N SER A 332 9.04 -15.53 13.57
CA SER A 332 8.97 -16.99 13.71
C SER A 332 8.42 -17.72 12.48
N ASN A 333 7.91 -17.00 11.47
CA ASN A 333 7.37 -17.60 10.25
C ASN A 333 8.25 -17.25 9.02
N PRO A 334 8.85 -18.25 8.35
CA PRO A 334 9.68 -18.00 7.18
C PRO A 334 8.84 -17.55 5.97
N THR A 335 9.46 -16.79 5.08
CA THR A 335 8.86 -16.36 3.83
C THR A 335 9.14 -17.42 2.76
N PRO A 336 8.18 -17.81 1.90
CA PRO A 336 6.80 -17.32 1.81
C PRO A 336 5.84 -17.92 2.86
N THR A 337 4.87 -17.13 3.31
CA THR A 337 3.77 -17.57 4.19
C THR A 337 2.45 -16.94 3.72
N ASN A 338 1.36 -17.70 3.78
CA ASN A 338 0.01 -17.22 3.54
C ASN A 338 -0.60 -16.71 4.86
N ILE A 339 -1.14 -15.50 4.87
CA ILE A 339 -1.78 -14.90 6.04
C ILE A 339 -3.24 -14.65 5.72
N MET A 340 -4.15 -15.17 6.54
CA MET A 340 -5.57 -14.86 6.51
C MET A 340 -5.96 -14.06 7.75
N VAL A 341 -6.67 -12.96 7.52
CA VAL A 341 -7.32 -12.18 8.59
C VAL A 341 -8.83 -12.30 8.43
N ILE A 342 -9.51 -12.75 9.48
CA ILE A 342 -10.97 -12.86 9.55
C ILE A 342 -11.47 -11.82 10.55
N SER A 343 -11.99 -10.70 10.04
CA SER A 343 -12.46 -9.57 10.84
C SER A 343 -13.26 -8.59 9.97
N ASP A 344 -13.89 -7.58 10.57
CA ASP A 344 -14.61 -6.54 9.83
C ASP A 344 -13.77 -5.29 9.54
N THR A 345 -14.42 -4.32 8.88
CA THR A 345 -13.80 -3.18 8.18
C THR A 345 -12.88 -2.33 9.05
N ASP A 346 -13.30 -2.00 10.28
CA ASP A 346 -12.51 -1.16 11.19
C ASP A 346 -11.18 -1.82 11.54
N THR A 347 -11.20 -3.14 11.70
CA THR A 347 -10.03 -3.94 11.98
C THR A 347 -9.11 -3.98 10.75
N HIS A 348 -9.63 -4.30 9.57
CA HIS A 348 -8.83 -4.29 8.33
C HIS A 348 -8.20 -2.93 8.02
N GLN A 349 -8.91 -1.82 8.26
CA GLN A 349 -8.34 -0.49 8.08
C GLN A 349 -7.15 -0.25 9.01
N ALA A 350 -7.26 -0.68 10.26
CA ALA A 350 -6.22 -0.49 11.26
C ALA A 350 -5.00 -1.42 11.01
N PHE A 351 -5.24 -2.62 10.48
CA PHE A 351 -4.22 -3.57 10.02
C PHE A 351 -3.62 -3.26 8.64
N SER A 352 -4.22 -2.35 7.87
CA SER A 352 -3.85 -2.13 6.47
C SER A 352 -2.38 -1.77 6.29
N THR A 353 -1.84 -0.85 7.10
CA THR A 353 -0.46 -0.39 6.95
C THR A 353 0.58 -1.48 7.22
N PRO A 354 0.56 -2.21 8.35
CA PRO A 354 1.53 -3.28 8.59
C PRO A 354 1.37 -4.43 7.60
N LEU A 355 0.15 -4.87 7.28
CA LEU A 355 -0.09 -5.97 6.34
C LEU A 355 0.39 -5.63 4.93
N VAL A 356 0.10 -4.42 4.43
CA VAL A 356 0.62 -3.98 3.12
C VAL A 356 2.15 -4.01 3.12
N ARG A 357 2.81 -3.58 4.20
CA ARG A 357 4.27 -3.63 4.30
C ARG A 357 4.81 -5.06 4.32
N LEU A 358 4.14 -5.99 4.98
CA LEU A 358 4.50 -7.41 4.99
C LEU A 358 4.44 -8.00 3.58
N VAL A 359 3.33 -7.76 2.87
CA VAL A 359 3.14 -8.25 1.49
C VAL A 359 4.17 -7.62 0.55
N GLN A 360 4.36 -6.29 0.61
CA GLN A 360 5.28 -5.58 -0.29
C GLN A 360 6.76 -5.94 -0.07
N LYS A 361 7.18 -6.22 1.18
CA LYS A 361 8.61 -6.39 1.51
C LYS A 361 9.03 -7.83 1.76
N GLN A 362 8.13 -8.70 2.18
CA GLN A 362 8.50 -9.98 2.81
C GLN A 362 7.81 -11.19 2.21
N LYS A 363 7.32 -11.14 0.99
CA LYS A 363 6.79 -12.35 0.34
C LYS A 363 5.68 -13.07 1.07
N HIS A 364 4.82 -12.31 1.71
CA HIS A 364 3.59 -12.87 2.25
C HIS A 364 2.48 -12.78 1.22
N ASN A 365 1.67 -13.83 1.17
CA ASN A 365 0.40 -13.80 0.48
C ASN A 365 -0.72 -13.48 1.48
N LEU A 366 -1.74 -12.74 1.05
CA LEU A 366 -2.79 -12.23 1.93
C LEU A 366 -4.17 -12.75 1.50
N PHE A 367 -4.95 -13.18 2.48
CA PHE A 367 -6.35 -13.55 2.38
C PHE A 367 -7.17 -12.72 3.37
N LEU A 368 -8.41 -12.39 3.00
CA LEU A 368 -9.35 -11.72 3.90
C LEU A 368 -10.65 -12.50 4.00
N ALA A 369 -11.24 -12.50 5.19
CA ALA A 369 -12.65 -12.83 5.34
C ALA A 369 -13.32 -11.83 6.30
N TYR A 370 -14.61 -11.60 6.08
CA TYR A 370 -15.36 -10.57 6.80
C TYR A 370 -16.84 -10.98 6.89
N SER A 371 -17.55 -10.45 7.88
CA SER A 371 -18.99 -10.69 8.04
C SER A 371 -19.78 -10.11 6.86
N SER A 372 -19.32 -8.96 6.36
CA SER A 372 -19.91 -8.22 5.25
C SER A 372 -18.81 -7.55 4.41
N ARG A 373 -19.02 -7.48 3.08
CA ARG A 373 -18.04 -6.84 2.19
C ARG A 373 -17.95 -5.34 2.50
N PRO A 374 -16.73 -4.79 2.63
CA PRO A 374 -16.55 -3.36 2.85
C PRO A 374 -17.07 -2.57 1.65
N TYR A 375 -17.78 -1.46 1.91
CA TYR A 375 -18.23 -0.56 0.83
C TYR A 375 -17.07 0.16 0.13
N LYS A 376 -15.97 0.40 0.86
CA LYS A 376 -14.78 1.08 0.34
C LYS A 376 -13.64 0.09 0.17
N MET A 377 -13.05 0.07 -1.03
CA MET A 377 -11.91 -0.78 -1.34
C MET A 377 -10.69 -0.42 -0.47
N PHE A 378 -10.06 -1.44 0.12
CA PHE A 378 -8.86 -1.25 0.92
C PHE A 378 -7.62 -1.06 0.05
N VAL A 379 -6.59 -0.44 0.63
CA VAL A 379 -5.24 -0.49 0.04
C VAL A 379 -4.68 -1.92 0.03
N LEU A 380 -5.20 -2.81 0.88
CA LEU A 380 -4.85 -4.24 0.88
C LEU A 380 -5.36 -4.89 -0.41
N LEU A 381 -4.47 -5.62 -1.07
CA LEU A 381 -4.79 -6.41 -2.26
C LEU A 381 -4.67 -7.89 -1.90
N PRO A 382 -5.75 -8.53 -1.40
CA PRO A 382 -5.72 -9.96 -1.11
C PRO A 382 -5.75 -10.79 -2.39
N SER A 383 -5.15 -11.97 -2.31
CA SER A 383 -5.22 -12.99 -3.37
C SER A 383 -6.51 -13.80 -3.34
N ALA A 384 -7.23 -13.76 -2.22
CA ALA A 384 -8.55 -14.36 -2.11
C ALA A 384 -9.35 -13.71 -0.97
N GLU A 385 -10.67 -13.67 -1.14
CA GLU A 385 -11.60 -13.09 -0.17
C GLU A 385 -12.86 -13.93 -0.02
N TRP A 386 -13.38 -13.98 1.21
CA TRP A 386 -14.62 -14.69 1.51
C TRP A 386 -15.56 -13.90 2.41
N LEU A 387 -16.85 -14.13 2.24
CA LEU A 387 -17.81 -13.82 3.29
C LEU A 387 -17.75 -14.93 4.35
N TRP A 388 -17.76 -14.55 5.63
CA TRP A 388 -17.63 -15.50 6.73
C TRP A 388 -18.69 -16.61 6.66
N HIS A 389 -19.96 -16.28 6.45
CA HIS A 389 -21.04 -17.26 6.33
C HIS A 389 -20.80 -18.23 5.15
N SER A 390 -20.27 -17.74 4.02
CA SER A 390 -20.02 -18.57 2.84
C SER A 390 -18.93 -19.62 3.07
N LEU A 391 -17.97 -19.36 3.96
CA LEU A 391 -16.98 -20.36 4.36
C LEU A 391 -17.65 -21.51 5.12
N LEU A 392 -18.62 -21.19 5.97
CA LEU A 392 -19.28 -22.18 6.83
C LEU A 392 -20.34 -23.00 6.08
N GLU A 393 -21.01 -22.43 5.07
CA GLU A 393 -22.03 -23.09 4.24
C GLU A 393 -21.50 -24.26 3.39
N VAL A 394 -20.25 -24.18 2.93
CA VAL A 394 -19.62 -25.19 2.05
C VAL A 394 -19.72 -26.59 2.64
N SER A 395 -19.66 -26.67 3.96
CA SER A 395 -19.72 -27.92 4.69
C SER A 395 -21.16 -28.44 4.82
N GLU A 396 -22.18 -27.59 4.97
CA GLU A 396 -23.57 -28.00 5.21
C GLU A 396 -24.20 -28.80 4.07
N LYS A 397 -23.86 -28.50 2.82
CA LYS A 397 -24.39 -29.21 1.64
C LYS A 397 -24.02 -30.70 1.57
N ARG A 398 -23.05 -31.15 2.39
CA ARG A 398 -22.71 -32.58 2.54
C ARG A 398 -23.41 -33.29 3.70
N LYS A 399 -24.18 -32.59 4.56
CA LYS A 399 -25.06 -33.25 5.56
C LYS A 399 -25.97 -34.28 4.88
N HIS A 400 -26.49 -33.97 3.70
CA HIS A 400 -27.39 -34.88 2.96
C HIS A 400 -26.70 -36.09 2.31
N VAL A 401 -25.36 -36.13 2.22
CA VAL A 401 -24.64 -37.26 1.61
C VAL A 401 -24.04 -38.19 2.68
N LEU A 402 -23.73 -37.67 3.87
CA LEU A 402 -23.07 -38.43 4.96
C LEU A 402 -24.01 -38.93 6.06
N GLN A 403 -25.31 -38.61 5.99
CA GLN A 403 -26.33 -39.12 6.93
C GLN A 403 -26.69 -40.60 6.67
N LYS A 404 -25.68 -41.42 6.38
CA LYS A 404 -25.79 -42.89 6.30
C LYS A 404 -24.69 -43.63 7.07
N CYS A 405 -23.79 -42.94 7.73
CA CYS A 405 -22.81 -43.55 8.63
C CYS A 405 -22.85 -42.83 9.98
N SER A 406 -23.71 -43.30 10.86
CA SER A 406 -23.64 -42.99 12.28
C SER A 406 -24.07 -44.21 13.07
N SER A 407 -23.08 -45.00 13.47
CA SER A 407 -23.02 -45.68 14.76
C SER A 407 -21.76 -46.54 14.74
N GLU A 408 -20.65 -46.02 15.27
CA GLU A 408 -19.71 -46.84 16.02
C GLU A 408 -18.76 -45.93 16.80
N SER A 409 -18.65 -46.27 18.07
CA SER A 409 -17.88 -45.64 19.13
C SER A 409 -16.39 -45.65 18.84
N GLU A 410 -15.75 -44.47 18.85
CA GLU A 410 -14.30 -44.35 19.09
C GLU A 410 -14.08 -43.60 20.41
N SER A 411 -14.09 -44.36 21.50
CA SER A 411 -13.33 -44.05 22.71
C SER A 411 -11.83 -44.23 22.42
N ASP A 412 -11.01 -43.37 23.02
CA ASP A 412 -9.55 -43.53 23.16
C ASP A 412 -8.73 -43.63 21.87
N ARG A 413 -8.46 -42.47 21.26
CA ARG A 413 -7.09 -42.13 20.85
C ARG A 413 -6.76 -40.73 21.34
N GLY A 414 -6.09 -40.67 22.49
CA GLY A 414 -5.44 -39.47 23.01
C GLY A 414 -4.33 -39.01 22.06
N GLY A 415 -4.69 -38.24 21.04
CA GLY A 415 -3.78 -37.29 20.43
C GLY A 415 -3.90 -36.00 21.22
N GLU A 416 -2.86 -35.61 21.96
CA GLU A 416 -2.79 -34.30 22.58
C GLU A 416 -3.11 -33.24 21.52
N SER A 417 -4.20 -32.49 21.71
CA SER A 417 -4.52 -31.39 20.80
C SER A 417 -3.40 -30.37 20.89
N SER A 418 -2.71 -30.13 19.77
CA SER A 418 -1.72 -29.06 19.62
C SER A 418 -2.32 -27.64 19.75
N ALA A 419 -3.63 -27.52 20.03
CA ALA A 419 -4.29 -26.25 20.27
C ALA A 419 -3.73 -25.58 21.53
N MET A 420 -3.22 -24.37 21.36
CA MET A 420 -2.72 -23.57 22.47
C MET A 420 -3.83 -22.68 23.02
N LEU A 421 -3.80 -22.46 24.34
CA LEU A 421 -4.78 -21.65 25.05
C LEU A 421 -4.08 -20.47 25.72
N TYR A 422 -4.49 -19.25 25.39
CA TYR A 422 -3.83 -18.03 25.83
C TYR A 422 -4.78 -17.11 26.59
N CYS A 423 -4.27 -16.42 27.61
CA CYS A 423 -4.87 -15.19 28.10
C CYS A 423 -4.09 -13.98 27.58
N LYS A 424 -4.68 -13.25 26.63
CA LYS A 424 -4.10 -12.03 26.05
C LYS A 424 -4.55 -10.76 26.76
N VAL A 425 -5.38 -10.85 27.81
CA VAL A 425 -5.74 -9.69 28.65
C VAL A 425 -4.61 -9.41 29.64
N CYS A 426 -4.18 -10.42 30.38
CA CYS A 426 -3.18 -10.34 31.43
C CYS A 426 -1.76 -10.14 30.90
N CYS A 427 -0.86 -9.70 31.79
CA CYS A 427 0.59 -9.61 31.54
C CYS A 427 0.94 -8.85 30.25
N GLY A 428 0.17 -7.82 29.90
CA GLY A 428 0.43 -7.07 28.68
C GLY A 428 0.28 -7.89 27.39
N GLY A 429 -0.46 -9.00 27.40
CA GLY A 429 -0.67 -9.88 26.24
C GLY A 429 0.32 -11.03 26.13
N GLN A 430 1.21 -11.17 27.11
CA GLN A 430 2.21 -12.25 27.24
C GLN A 430 1.89 -13.15 28.44
N GLY A 431 0.60 -13.39 28.70
CA GLY A 431 0.18 -14.33 29.74
C GLY A 431 0.69 -15.75 29.45
N PRO A 432 0.76 -16.62 30.46
CA PRO A 432 1.25 -17.99 30.31
C PRO A 432 0.36 -18.81 29.36
N ASP A 433 0.95 -19.84 28.75
CA ASP A 433 0.24 -20.83 27.97
C ASP A 433 -0.48 -21.81 28.91
N TYR A 434 -1.77 -22.04 28.66
CA TYR A 434 -2.58 -22.96 29.46
C TYR A 434 -2.64 -24.33 28.79
N LYS A 435 -2.31 -25.38 29.56
CA LYS A 435 -2.31 -26.77 29.08
C LYS A 435 -3.71 -27.37 28.90
N SER A 436 -4.74 -26.79 29.52
CA SER A 436 -6.13 -27.27 29.44
C SER A 436 -7.13 -26.11 29.52
N LEU A 437 -8.33 -26.33 28.98
CA LEU A 437 -9.42 -25.34 29.04
C LEU A 437 -9.83 -25.05 30.48
N ASP A 438 -9.79 -26.06 31.35
CA ASP A 438 -10.15 -25.94 32.76
C ASP A 438 -9.13 -25.06 33.50
N ASN A 439 -7.82 -25.22 33.23
CA ASN A 439 -6.79 -24.34 33.80
C ASN A 439 -6.97 -22.88 33.37
N LEU A 440 -7.28 -22.66 32.09
CA LEU A 440 -7.57 -21.31 31.60
C LEU A 440 -8.81 -20.73 32.30
N ARG A 441 -9.90 -21.50 32.43
CA ARG A 441 -11.12 -21.02 33.11
C ARG A 441 -10.92 -20.70 34.58
N THR A 442 -10.15 -21.52 35.30
CA THR A 442 -9.76 -21.22 36.68
C THR A 442 -9.02 -19.89 36.76
N HIS A 443 -8.09 -19.62 35.83
CA HIS A 443 -7.45 -18.32 35.72
C HIS A 443 -8.44 -17.20 35.38
N LEU A 444 -9.32 -17.38 34.40
CA LEU A 444 -10.28 -16.34 34.00
C LEU A 444 -11.27 -15.99 35.11
N SER A 445 -11.49 -16.90 36.05
CA SER A 445 -12.33 -16.70 37.25
C SER A 445 -11.58 -16.06 38.43
N SER A 446 -10.26 -15.86 38.31
CA SER A 446 -9.44 -15.28 39.38
C SER A 446 -9.65 -13.78 39.56
N GLU A 447 -9.46 -13.29 40.78
CA GLU A 447 -9.49 -11.85 41.08
C GLU A 447 -8.40 -11.08 40.33
N GLU A 448 -7.23 -11.69 40.13
CA GLU A 448 -6.12 -11.13 39.36
C GLU A 448 -6.52 -10.83 37.91
N HIS A 449 -7.19 -11.80 37.27
CA HIS A 449 -7.72 -11.61 35.92
C HIS A 449 -8.77 -10.49 35.88
N ALA A 450 -9.72 -10.49 36.82
CA ALA A 450 -10.74 -9.45 36.92
C ALA A 450 -10.12 -8.05 37.10
N HIS A 451 -9.04 -7.93 37.88
CA HIS A 451 -8.31 -6.68 38.06
C HIS A 451 -7.65 -6.21 36.75
N GLU A 452 -7.00 -7.11 35.99
CA GLU A 452 -6.39 -6.77 34.70
C GLU A 452 -7.43 -6.42 33.61
N VAL A 453 -8.61 -7.03 33.64
CA VAL A 453 -9.75 -6.63 32.80
C VAL A 453 -10.17 -5.19 33.14
N LYS A 454 -10.40 -4.87 34.42
CA LYS A 454 -10.77 -3.52 34.88
C LYS A 454 -9.71 -2.48 34.49
N LYS A 455 -8.43 -2.79 34.69
CA LYS A 455 -7.29 -1.93 34.29
C LYS A 455 -7.28 -1.68 32.78
N SER A 456 -7.49 -2.72 31.99
CA SER A 456 -7.56 -2.62 30.52
C SER A 456 -8.73 -1.76 30.04
N GLN A 457 -9.88 -1.85 30.73
CA GLN A 457 -11.06 -1.02 30.47
C GLN A 457 -10.85 0.43 30.94
N ASN A 458 -10.20 0.68 32.07
CA ASN A 458 -9.93 2.03 32.60
C ASN A 458 -9.01 2.87 31.71
N ILE A 459 -8.14 2.24 30.91
CA ILE A 459 -7.35 2.92 29.87
C ILE A 459 -8.25 3.61 28.81
N LYS A 460 -9.55 3.27 28.72
CA LYS A 460 -10.53 3.97 27.88
C LYS A 460 -10.74 5.43 28.25
N HIS A 461 -10.75 5.79 29.53
CA HIS A 461 -11.01 7.19 29.92
C HIS A 461 -9.89 8.13 29.47
N ILE A 462 -8.65 7.64 29.42
CA ILE A 462 -7.50 8.39 28.91
C ILE A 462 -7.44 8.34 27.37
N ARG A 463 -7.90 7.26 26.73
CA ARG A 463 -7.83 7.08 25.27
C ARG A 463 -9.01 7.63 24.46
N LYS A 464 -10.18 7.89 25.06
CA LYS A 464 -11.23 8.66 24.37
C LYS A 464 -10.71 10.06 24.00
N ALA A 465 -9.80 10.63 24.80
CA ALA A 465 -9.07 11.86 24.45
C ALA A 465 -8.08 11.68 23.26
N PHE A 466 -7.42 10.52 23.14
CA PHE A 466 -6.43 10.24 22.08
C PHE A 466 -6.99 9.71 20.76
N ARG A 467 -8.10 8.94 20.77
CA ARG A 467 -8.80 8.52 19.54
C ARG A 467 -9.43 9.72 18.84
N THR A 468 -9.95 10.66 19.62
CA THR A 468 -10.37 11.96 19.09
C THR A 468 -9.14 12.73 18.61
N GLY A 469 -7.99 12.71 19.31
CA GLY A 469 -6.76 13.38 18.88
C GLY A 469 -6.15 12.92 17.53
N PHE A 470 -6.01 11.61 17.27
CA PHE A 470 -5.34 11.14 16.04
C PHE A 470 -6.22 11.26 14.79
N LEU A 471 -7.53 10.99 14.92
CA LEU A 471 -8.49 11.21 13.84
C LEU A 471 -8.85 12.70 13.68
N LEU A 472 -8.91 13.51 14.76
CA LEU A 472 -9.02 14.97 14.66
C LEU A 472 -7.74 15.63 14.20
N LEU A 473 -6.54 15.06 14.35
CA LEU A 473 -5.33 15.65 13.75
C LEU A 473 -5.38 15.52 12.23
N LEU A 474 -5.89 14.41 11.72
CA LEU A 474 -6.12 14.21 10.29
C LEU A 474 -7.29 15.07 9.78
N ASP A 475 -8.40 15.12 10.53
CA ASP A 475 -9.59 15.86 10.13
C ASP A 475 -9.49 17.38 10.37
N ASN A 476 -8.81 17.85 11.44
CA ASN A 476 -8.47 19.28 11.61
C ASN A 476 -7.42 19.73 10.61
N HIS A 477 -6.49 18.87 10.17
CA HIS A 477 -5.56 19.23 9.11
C HIS A 477 -6.30 19.39 7.76
N LEU A 478 -7.27 18.51 7.48
CA LEU A 478 -8.13 18.60 6.30
C LEU A 478 -9.13 19.78 6.37
N ARG A 479 -9.75 20.04 7.54
CA ARG A 479 -10.63 21.21 7.77
C ARG A 479 -9.85 22.53 7.76
N ARG A 480 -8.65 22.61 8.35
CA ARG A 480 -7.76 23.81 8.25
C ARG A 480 -7.30 24.06 6.82
N ARG A 481 -7.13 23.02 5.98
CA ARG A 481 -6.87 23.16 4.53
C ARG A 481 -8.10 23.64 3.75
N ARG A 482 -9.32 23.17 4.06
CA ARG A 482 -10.58 23.67 3.45
C ARG A 482 -10.89 25.11 3.86
N ALA A 483 -10.68 25.47 5.13
CA ALA A 483 -10.84 26.83 5.63
C ALA A 483 -9.82 27.81 5.02
N ARG A 484 -8.54 27.43 4.90
CA ARG A 484 -7.50 28.26 4.25
C ARG A 484 -7.73 28.44 2.74
N LYS A 485 -8.30 27.46 2.03
CA LYS A 485 -8.76 27.63 0.64
C LYS A 485 -9.95 28.60 0.54
N SER A 486 -10.90 28.56 1.47
CA SER A 486 -12.05 29.50 1.49
C SER A 486 -11.66 30.95 1.85
N GLN A 487 -10.69 31.14 2.74
CA GLN A 487 -10.19 32.47 3.16
C GLN A 487 -9.28 33.12 2.09
N SER A 488 -8.55 32.31 1.31
CA SER A 488 -7.80 32.75 0.13
C SER A 488 -8.72 33.24 -0.99
N CYS A 489 -9.84 32.54 -1.24
CA CYS A 489 -10.86 32.99 -2.19
C CYS A 489 -11.60 34.28 -1.74
N ARG A 490 -11.88 34.44 -0.43
CA ARG A 490 -12.48 35.68 0.07
C ARG A 490 -11.52 36.87 0.00
N ARG A 491 -10.22 36.73 0.31
CA ARG A 491 -9.24 37.83 0.23
C ARG A 491 -8.90 38.27 -1.19
N ARG A 492 -9.03 37.41 -2.21
CA ARG A 492 -8.89 37.80 -3.64
C ARG A 492 -10.13 38.50 -4.20
N GLY A 493 -11.33 38.22 -3.66
CA GLY A 493 -12.57 38.93 -4.01
C GLY A 493 -12.63 40.35 -3.48
N SER A 494 -12.18 40.60 -2.24
CA SER A 494 -12.20 41.95 -1.65
C SER A 494 -11.11 42.88 -2.17
N ARG A 495 -9.96 42.36 -2.63
CA ARG A 495 -8.92 43.20 -3.28
C ARG A 495 -9.28 43.65 -4.70
N ARG A 496 -10.19 42.96 -5.41
CA ARG A 496 -10.70 43.41 -6.72
C ARG A 496 -11.84 44.43 -6.62
N ARG A 497 -12.44 44.65 -5.45
CA ARG A 497 -13.46 45.70 -5.23
C ARG A 497 -12.92 47.01 -4.65
N ALA A 498 -11.65 47.07 -4.24
CA ALA A 498 -11.06 48.27 -3.62
C ALA A 498 -10.18 49.11 -4.57
N GLN A 499 -10.12 48.80 -5.87
CA GLN A 499 -9.43 49.60 -6.89
C GLN A 499 -10.39 49.95 -8.03
N LYS A 500 -11.40 50.75 -7.71
CA LYS A 500 -12.10 51.64 -8.65
C LYS A 500 -12.58 52.86 -7.88
N SER A 501 -11.69 53.85 -7.74
CA SER A 501 -12.10 55.23 -7.54
C SER A 501 -12.31 55.90 -8.91
N PRO A 502 -13.22 56.88 -9.02
CA PRO A 502 -13.67 57.41 -10.30
C PRO A 502 -12.76 58.54 -10.78
N THR A 503 -12.33 58.46 -12.03
CA THR A 503 -11.75 59.60 -12.74
C THR A 503 -12.89 60.45 -13.28
N VAL A 504 -12.83 61.74 -12.96
CA VAL A 504 -13.76 62.79 -13.38
C VAL A 504 -13.17 63.47 -14.62
N TRP A 505 -14.07 63.77 -15.57
CA TRP A 505 -13.90 64.30 -16.94
C TRP A 505 -13.56 63.27 -18.02
#